data_AF-A0A0B6ZN63-F1
#
_entry.id   AF-A0A0B6ZN63-F1
#
_cell.length_a   1.000
_cell.length_b   1.000
_cell.length_c   1.000
_cell.angle_alpha   90.00
_cell.angle_beta   90.00
_cell.angle_gamma   90.00
#
_symmetry.space_group_name_H-M   'P 1'
#
loop_
_entity.id
_entity.type
_entity.pdbx_description
1 polymer ?
#
loop_
_entity_poly.entity_id
_entity_poly.type
_entity_poly.pdbx_seq_one_letter_code
_entity_poly.pdbx_strand_id
1 'polypeptide(L)'
;MMSSLTYLLIVMAAVTHLVAGVLNVSIATTWNGASVTHEPVKINLSPSFDGGLLINIQAPFFNSPPKPNGPAGQPFPGLWDYEVVEAFFLNDKDQYLEVELCPYGQHLLLMLNGQKKMVRDKLPLTTFNAVISGNRWTGQAILPRAYFPPGVTKFNAYAIHGAGANRVYESLYPASNISQPDFHRLEFFHHIDITQALNHYNPHEVSDLWLPFETIVG
;
A
#
# COMPACT_ATOMS: atom_id res chain seq x y z
N MET A 1 -9.12 -29.66 -63.60
CA MET A 1 -9.75 -28.38 -63.21
C MET A 1 -9.57 -28.23 -61.71
N MET A 2 -8.75 -27.27 -61.30
CA MET A 2 -8.38 -26.94 -59.91
C MET A 2 -9.58 -26.31 -59.19
N SER A 3 -10.09 -26.93 -58.12
CA SER A 3 -9.89 -26.60 -56.69
C SER A 3 -10.25 -25.18 -56.26
N SER A 4 -11.28 -25.03 -55.41
CA SER A 4 -11.26 -24.01 -54.35
C SER A 4 -12.03 -24.49 -53.12
N LEU A 5 -11.30 -24.94 -52.11
CA LEU A 5 -11.76 -24.96 -50.72
C LEU A 5 -11.83 -23.50 -50.25
N THR A 6 -13.00 -23.04 -49.85
CA THR A 6 -13.17 -21.78 -49.12
C THR A 6 -12.73 -21.99 -47.67
N TYR A 7 -11.54 -21.50 -47.32
CA TYR A 7 -11.10 -21.40 -45.94
C TYR A 7 -11.85 -20.25 -45.25
N LEU A 8 -12.63 -20.57 -44.22
CA LEU A 8 -13.19 -19.59 -43.30
C LEU A 8 -12.08 -19.13 -42.36
N LEU A 9 -11.56 -17.93 -42.58
CA LEU A 9 -10.62 -17.28 -41.66
C LEU A 9 -11.42 -16.77 -40.45
N ILE A 10 -11.43 -17.52 -39.35
CA ILE A 10 -11.84 -16.98 -38.05
C ILE A 10 -10.67 -16.14 -37.55
N VAL A 11 -10.79 -14.82 -37.67
CA VAL A 11 -9.89 -13.88 -36.99
C VAL A 11 -10.24 -13.95 -35.50
N MET A 12 -9.56 -14.81 -34.74
CA MET A 12 -9.51 -14.67 -33.30
C MET A 12 -8.66 -13.44 -33.01
N ALA A 13 -9.30 -12.30 -32.78
CA ALA A 13 -8.66 -11.18 -32.13
C ALA A 13 -8.20 -11.68 -30.75
N ALA A 14 -6.90 -11.89 -30.59
CA ALA A 14 -6.30 -12.06 -29.28
C ALA A 14 -6.50 -10.72 -28.56
N VAL A 15 -7.55 -10.64 -27.74
CA VAL A 15 -7.65 -9.60 -26.74
C VAL A 15 -6.56 -9.94 -25.74
N THR A 16 -5.41 -9.27 -25.87
CA THR A 16 -4.41 -9.24 -24.80
C THR A 16 -5.07 -8.53 -23.63
N HIS A 17 -5.74 -9.28 -22.76
CA HIS A 17 -5.93 -8.83 -21.40
C HIS A 17 -4.52 -8.67 -20.84
N LEU A 18 -4.11 -7.43 -20.57
CA LEU A 18 -3.03 -7.18 -19.62
C LEU A 18 -3.47 -7.89 -18.34
N VAL A 19 -2.92 -9.07 -18.10
CA VAL A 19 -3.03 -9.71 -16.80
C VAL A 19 -2.25 -8.78 -15.89
N ALA A 20 -2.98 -8.00 -15.10
CA ALA A 20 -2.40 -7.11 -14.12
C ALA A 20 -1.41 -7.89 -13.24
N GLY A 21 -0.23 -7.29 -13.07
CA GLY A 21 0.96 -7.94 -12.55
C GLY A 21 1.07 -7.85 -11.03
N VAL A 22 1.65 -8.87 -10.42
CA VAL A 22 1.95 -8.85 -8.99
C VAL A 22 3.18 -7.97 -8.75
N LEU A 23 3.04 -6.87 -7.99
CA LEU A 23 4.15 -6.06 -7.53
C LEU A 23 4.69 -6.61 -6.21
N ASN A 24 5.98 -6.91 -6.15
CA ASN A 24 6.64 -7.41 -4.94
C ASN A 24 7.73 -6.44 -4.52
N VAL A 25 7.70 -6.02 -3.26
CA VAL A 25 8.71 -5.13 -2.68
C VAL A 25 9.18 -5.68 -1.34
N SER A 26 10.36 -5.25 -0.90
CA SER A 26 10.93 -5.66 0.38
C SER A 26 11.55 -4.46 1.09
N ILE A 27 11.11 -4.21 2.31
CA ILE A 27 11.71 -3.20 3.20
C ILE A 27 12.95 -3.84 3.81
N ALA A 28 14.11 -3.50 3.24
CA ALA A 28 15.40 -4.08 3.60
C ALA A 28 16.38 -3.05 4.19
N THR A 29 15.91 -1.83 4.42
CA THR A 29 16.72 -0.73 4.95
C THR A 29 16.01 -0.01 6.10
N THR A 30 16.80 0.52 7.04
CA THR A 30 16.35 1.52 8.00
C THR A 30 15.90 2.78 7.27
N TRP A 31 15.13 3.63 7.94
CA TRP A 31 14.59 4.89 7.42
C TRP A 31 15.63 5.84 6.79
N ASN A 32 16.91 5.69 7.17
CA ASN A 32 18.06 6.47 6.70
C ASN A 32 19.05 5.65 5.84
N GLY A 33 18.67 4.45 5.40
CA GLY A 33 19.36 3.71 4.34
C GLY A 33 20.41 2.68 4.79
N ALA A 34 20.57 2.41 6.09
CA ALA A 34 21.39 1.27 6.53
C ALA A 34 20.63 -0.05 6.29
N SER A 35 21.32 -1.15 5.99
CA SER A 35 20.66 -2.45 5.86
C SER A 35 20.11 -2.94 7.19
N VAL A 36 18.93 -3.58 7.17
CA VAL A 36 18.38 -4.26 8.34
C VAL A 36 19.16 -5.54 8.66
N THR A 37 19.16 -5.96 9.93
CA THR A 37 19.91 -7.14 10.42
C THR A 37 19.02 -8.36 10.68
N HIS A 38 17.81 -8.37 10.15
CA HIS A 38 16.84 -9.46 10.20
C HIS A 38 16.24 -9.70 8.81
N GLU A 39 15.28 -10.63 8.70
CA GLU A 39 14.56 -10.82 7.44
C GLU A 39 13.78 -9.54 7.06
N PRO A 40 13.87 -9.06 5.81
CA PRO A 40 13.09 -7.93 5.32
C PRO A 40 11.58 -8.17 5.40
N VAL A 41 10.81 -7.11 5.65
CA VAL A 41 9.35 -7.14 5.47
C VAL A 41 9.05 -7.22 3.98
N LYS A 42 8.23 -8.19 3.57
CA LYS A 42 7.82 -8.40 2.17
C LYS A 42 6.38 -7.92 2.00
N ILE A 43 6.16 -7.09 0.99
CA ILE A 43 4.84 -6.59 0.61
C ILE A 43 4.57 -7.00 -0.83
N ASN A 44 3.38 -7.54 -1.04
CA ASN A 44 2.88 -7.98 -2.32
C ASN A 44 1.58 -7.22 -2.61
N LEU A 45 1.53 -6.55 -3.76
CA LEU A 45 0.37 -5.81 -4.23
C LEU A 45 -0.13 -6.47 -5.50
N SER A 46 -1.42 -6.79 -5.54
CA SER A 46 -2.05 -7.38 -6.71
C SER A 46 -3.50 -6.93 -6.82
N PRO A 47 -4.14 -7.05 -7.98
CA PRO A 47 -5.56 -6.80 -8.08
C PRO A 47 -6.37 -7.77 -7.23
N SER A 48 -7.45 -7.27 -6.63
CA SER A 48 -8.50 -8.10 -6.02
C SER A 48 -9.63 -8.34 -7.03
N PHE A 49 -10.38 -9.44 -6.82
CA PHE A 49 -11.54 -9.80 -7.64
C PHE A 49 -12.68 -8.79 -7.54
N ASP A 50 -12.82 -8.12 -6.39
CA ASP A 50 -13.83 -7.07 -6.15
C ASP A 50 -13.44 -5.70 -6.72
N GLY A 51 -12.33 -5.63 -7.47
CA GLY A 51 -11.82 -4.40 -8.05
C GLY A 51 -11.01 -3.53 -7.09
N GLY A 52 -10.76 -3.96 -5.85
CA GLY A 52 -9.78 -3.34 -4.95
C GLY A 52 -8.33 -3.74 -5.25
N LEU A 53 -7.41 -3.27 -4.41
CA LEU A 53 -6.02 -3.73 -4.36
C LEU A 53 -5.87 -4.72 -3.21
N LEU A 54 -5.43 -5.94 -3.50
CA LEU A 54 -5.01 -6.90 -2.49
C LEU A 54 -3.58 -6.57 -2.05
N ILE A 55 -3.40 -6.30 -0.76
CA ILE A 55 -2.09 -6.16 -0.12
C ILE A 55 -1.84 -7.38 0.77
N ASN A 56 -0.74 -8.08 0.54
CA ASN A 56 -0.26 -9.16 1.40
C ASN A 56 1.08 -8.77 2.03
N ILE A 57 1.20 -9.00 3.34
CA ILE A 57 2.40 -8.75 4.14
C ILE A 57 2.94 -10.08 4.64
N GLN A 58 4.26 -10.25 4.57
CA GLN A 58 5.00 -11.28 5.31
C GLN A 58 6.16 -10.58 6.03
N ALA A 59 6.19 -10.67 7.35
CA ALA A 59 7.13 -9.90 8.16
C ALA A 59 7.64 -10.73 9.35
N PRO A 60 8.83 -10.41 9.88
CA PRO A 60 9.18 -10.81 11.24
C PRO A 60 8.15 -10.27 12.24
N PHE A 61 7.93 -10.99 13.32
CA PHE A 61 7.12 -10.56 14.44
C PHE A 61 8.04 -10.27 15.63
N PHE A 62 8.14 -8.99 15.99
CA PHE A 62 9.06 -8.50 17.02
C PHE A 62 8.42 -8.50 18.41
N ASN A 63 7.08 -8.46 18.48
CA ASN A 63 6.31 -8.37 19.72
C ASN A 63 6.77 -7.20 20.61
N SER A 64 7.15 -6.09 19.98
CA SER A 64 7.68 -4.91 20.65
C SER A 64 7.34 -3.66 19.84
N PRO A 65 6.62 -2.68 20.42
CA PRO A 65 6.07 -2.65 21.78
C PRO A 65 4.91 -3.66 21.97
N PRO A 66 4.34 -3.77 23.19
CA PRO A 66 3.14 -4.59 23.40
C PRO A 66 2.00 -4.20 22.46
N LYS A 67 1.12 -5.15 22.14
CA LYS A 67 -0.04 -4.94 21.26
C LYS A 67 -0.86 -3.67 21.57
N PRO A 68 -1.52 -3.07 20.56
CA PRO A 68 -2.52 -2.03 20.79
C PRO A 68 -3.60 -2.46 21.78
N ASN A 69 -4.09 -1.52 22.59
CA ASN A 69 -5.16 -1.76 23.57
C ASN A 69 -6.57 -1.73 22.96
N GLY A 70 -6.69 -1.75 21.63
CA GLY A 70 -7.96 -1.82 20.89
C GLY A 70 -8.29 -3.23 20.40
N PRO A 71 -9.55 -3.49 20.01
CA PRO A 71 -9.95 -4.77 19.42
C PRO A 71 -9.34 -4.98 18.02
N ALA A 72 -9.04 -6.23 17.68
CA ALA A 72 -8.66 -6.61 16.31
C ALA A 72 -9.78 -6.31 15.31
N GLY A 73 -9.43 -6.02 14.07
CA GLY A 73 -10.37 -5.70 12.99
C GLY A 73 -10.98 -4.30 13.08
N GLN A 74 -10.53 -3.45 14.01
CA GLN A 74 -10.99 -2.07 14.15
C GLN A 74 -9.86 -1.08 13.85
N PRO A 75 -10.21 0.14 13.39
CA PRO A 75 -9.23 1.18 13.22
C PRO A 75 -8.67 1.63 14.58
N PHE A 76 -7.37 1.90 14.65
CA PHE A 76 -6.68 2.28 15.88
C PHE A 76 -5.83 3.54 15.66
N PRO A 77 -6.22 4.71 16.22
CA PRO A 77 -5.44 5.95 16.10
C PRO A 77 -4.06 5.83 16.74
N GLY A 78 -3.02 6.34 16.08
CA GLY A 78 -1.65 6.25 16.59
C GLY A 78 -1.05 4.86 16.43
N LEU A 79 -1.45 4.10 15.41
CA LEU A 79 -0.96 2.74 15.22
C LEU A 79 0.55 2.71 14.92
N TRP A 80 1.12 3.80 14.36
CA TRP A 80 2.56 4.08 14.26
C TRP A 80 3.33 4.07 15.59
N ASP A 81 2.67 4.08 16.76
CA ASP A 81 3.33 3.88 18.06
C ASP A 81 3.58 2.41 18.38
N TYR A 82 3.07 1.48 17.55
CA TYR A 82 3.11 0.03 17.75
C TYR A 82 4.01 -0.69 16.75
N GLU A 83 4.01 -2.02 16.77
CA GLU A 83 4.56 -2.81 15.67
C GLU A 83 3.58 -2.71 14.50
N VAL A 84 4.05 -2.20 13.35
CA VAL A 84 3.19 -1.85 12.22
C VAL A 84 3.97 -1.90 10.90
N VAL A 85 3.27 -2.23 9.82
CA VAL A 85 3.73 -2.02 8.45
C VAL A 85 2.84 -0.97 7.80
N GLU A 86 3.46 -0.01 7.14
CA GLU A 86 2.79 1.11 6.50
C GLU A 86 3.03 1.12 5.00
N ALA A 87 2.03 1.48 4.21
CA ALA A 87 2.13 1.62 2.76
C ALA A 87 1.44 2.92 2.32
N PHE A 88 2.13 3.70 1.50
CA PHE A 88 1.66 5.00 1.04
C PHE A 88 1.54 5.03 -0.47
N PHE A 89 0.37 5.48 -0.96
CA PHE A 89 0.05 5.60 -2.38
C PHE A 89 -0.20 7.07 -2.71
N LEU A 90 0.74 7.69 -3.43
CA LEU A 90 0.84 9.14 -3.61
C LEU A 90 0.65 9.53 -5.08
N ASN A 91 -0.08 10.62 -5.32
CA ASN A 91 -0.16 11.25 -6.64
C ASN A 91 0.70 12.52 -6.74
N ASP A 92 0.73 13.14 -7.93
CA ASP A 92 1.53 14.34 -8.19
C ASP A 92 0.92 15.64 -7.63
N LYS A 93 -0.27 15.58 -7.00
CA LYS A 93 -0.92 16.69 -6.29
C LYS A 93 -0.65 16.66 -4.78
N ASP A 94 0.28 15.82 -4.33
CA ASP A 94 0.55 15.54 -2.91
C ASP A 94 -0.66 14.97 -2.14
N GLN A 95 -1.61 14.35 -2.84
CA GLN A 95 -2.69 13.59 -2.21
C GLN A 95 -2.26 12.13 -2.08
N TYR A 96 -2.54 11.52 -0.93
CA TYR A 96 -2.14 10.14 -0.69
C TYR A 96 -3.07 9.38 0.24
N LEU A 97 -3.14 8.07 -0.02
CA LEU A 97 -3.68 7.08 0.89
C LEU A 97 -2.51 6.53 1.72
N GLU A 98 -2.67 6.56 3.03
CA GLU A 98 -1.77 5.92 3.99
C GLU A 98 -2.49 4.74 4.64
N VAL A 99 -1.81 3.59 4.67
CA VAL A 99 -2.35 2.31 5.12
C VAL A 99 -1.42 1.74 6.16
N GLU A 100 -1.87 1.63 7.41
CA GLU A 100 -1.13 1.07 8.53
C GLU A 100 -1.77 -0.26 8.95
N LEU A 101 -0.99 -1.34 9.02
CA LEU A 101 -1.44 -2.70 9.31
C LEU A 101 -0.61 -3.32 10.43
N CYS A 102 -1.26 -3.71 11.53
CA CYS A 102 -0.60 -4.27 12.72
C CYS A 102 -0.72 -5.82 12.75
N PRO A 103 0.30 -6.55 13.25
CA PRO A 103 0.27 -8.01 13.43
C PRO A 103 -0.91 -8.51 14.27
N TYR A 104 -1.51 -7.66 15.11
CA TYR A 104 -2.64 -8.01 15.97
C TYR A 104 -4.01 -7.73 15.34
N GLY A 105 -4.06 -7.27 14.09
CA GLY A 105 -5.29 -7.09 13.32
C GLY A 105 -5.93 -5.70 13.43
N GLN A 106 -5.38 -4.77 14.21
CA GLN A 106 -5.73 -3.35 14.12
C GLN A 106 -5.17 -2.74 12.83
N HIS A 107 -5.87 -1.77 12.28
CA HIS A 107 -5.43 -1.02 11.10
C HIS A 107 -5.62 0.47 11.31
N LEU A 108 -5.04 1.30 10.43
CA LEU A 108 -5.41 2.71 10.32
C LEU A 108 -5.25 3.12 8.87
N LEU A 109 -6.32 3.62 8.26
CA LEU A 109 -6.31 4.10 6.88
C LEU A 109 -6.68 5.57 6.89
N LEU A 110 -5.82 6.38 6.27
CA LEU A 110 -5.91 7.83 6.25
C LEU A 110 -5.89 8.35 4.81
N MET A 111 -6.72 9.36 4.53
CA MET A 111 -6.58 10.17 3.31
C MET A 111 -5.95 11.50 3.68
N LEU A 112 -4.93 11.89 2.93
CA LEU A 112 -4.20 13.14 3.11
C LEU A 112 -4.22 13.95 1.81
N ASN A 113 -4.45 15.26 1.93
CA ASN A 113 -4.45 16.22 0.82
C ASN A 113 -3.34 17.28 1.06
N GLY A 114 -2.13 16.92 0.67
CA GLY A 114 -0.89 17.61 1.02
C GLY A 114 -0.18 16.96 2.20
N GLN A 115 1.12 17.24 2.30
CA GLN A 115 1.99 16.70 3.35
C GLN A 115 1.43 16.92 4.77
N LYS A 116 1.16 15.82 5.48
CA LYS A 116 0.60 15.79 6.86
C LYS A 116 -0.78 16.45 7.00
N LYS A 117 -1.52 16.64 5.90
CA LYS A 117 -2.85 17.25 5.91
C LYS A 117 -3.93 16.18 5.78
N MET A 118 -4.24 15.54 6.90
CA MET A 118 -5.29 14.53 6.98
C MET A 118 -6.68 15.13 6.71
N VAL A 119 -7.43 14.54 5.80
CA VAL A 119 -8.79 14.94 5.42
C VAL A 119 -9.86 13.89 5.76
N ARG A 120 -9.43 12.62 5.93
CA ARG A 120 -10.22 11.51 6.48
C ARG A 120 -9.31 10.60 7.30
N ASP A 121 -9.82 10.09 8.41
CA ASP A 121 -9.17 9.09 9.25
C ASP A 121 -10.08 7.86 9.43
N LYS A 122 -9.49 6.76 9.91
CA LYS A 122 -10.21 5.54 10.30
C LYS A 122 -11.13 5.01 9.20
N LEU A 123 -10.67 5.08 7.94
CA LEU A 123 -11.43 4.52 6.84
C LEU A 123 -11.71 3.03 7.11
N PRO A 124 -12.97 2.56 6.95
CA PRO A 124 -13.30 1.17 7.24
C PRO A 124 -12.51 0.18 6.39
N LEU A 125 -11.91 -0.83 7.03
CA LEU A 125 -11.26 -1.95 6.34
C LEU A 125 -11.78 -3.27 6.89
N THR A 126 -12.80 -3.82 6.24
CA THR A 126 -13.50 -5.04 6.69
C THR A 126 -12.80 -6.34 6.29
N THR A 127 -11.80 -6.26 5.41
CA THR A 127 -11.11 -7.42 4.81
C THR A 127 -9.75 -7.71 5.45
N PHE A 128 -9.33 -6.93 6.44
CA PHE A 128 -8.02 -7.14 7.06
C PHE A 128 -7.99 -8.34 7.99
N ASN A 129 -7.10 -9.29 7.70
CA ASN A 129 -6.77 -10.41 8.55
C ASN A 129 -5.26 -10.43 8.82
N ALA A 130 -4.88 -10.66 10.07
CA ALA A 130 -3.49 -10.85 10.47
C ALA A 130 -3.33 -12.15 11.25
N VAL A 131 -2.23 -12.87 10.98
CA VAL A 131 -1.90 -14.14 11.62
C VAL A 131 -0.47 -14.09 12.10
N ILE A 132 -0.27 -14.27 13.41
CA ILE A 132 1.05 -14.43 14.03
C ILE A 132 1.37 -15.93 14.08
N SER A 133 2.56 -16.31 13.62
CA SER A 133 3.07 -17.68 13.63
C SER A 133 4.54 -17.68 14.07
N GLY A 134 4.77 -17.99 15.34
CA GLY A 134 6.11 -17.97 15.93
C GLY A 134 6.73 -16.57 15.90
N ASN A 135 7.85 -16.42 15.20
CA ASN A 135 8.60 -15.17 15.04
C ASN A 135 8.26 -14.42 13.75
N ARG A 136 7.11 -14.73 13.13
CA ARG A 136 6.63 -14.10 11.91
C ARG A 136 5.16 -13.75 12.03
N TRP A 137 4.71 -12.83 11.19
CA TRP A 137 3.30 -12.60 10.95
C TRP A 137 3.01 -12.38 9.48
N THR A 138 1.78 -12.68 9.10
CA THR A 138 1.23 -12.38 7.78
C THR A 138 0.02 -11.48 7.92
N GLY A 139 -0.12 -10.52 7.02
CA GLY A 139 -1.30 -9.65 6.91
C GLY A 139 -1.89 -9.76 5.51
N GLN A 140 -3.21 -9.73 5.40
CA GLN A 140 -3.91 -9.66 4.12
C GLN A 140 -5.07 -8.68 4.24
N ALA A 141 -5.15 -7.71 3.33
CA ALA A 141 -6.28 -6.80 3.22
C ALA A 141 -6.61 -6.50 1.76
N ILE A 142 -7.87 -6.21 1.49
CA ILE A 142 -8.31 -5.63 0.22
C ILE A 142 -8.61 -4.15 0.45
N LEU A 143 -7.82 -3.28 -0.15
CA LEU A 143 -7.98 -1.84 -0.12
C LEU A 143 -9.03 -1.42 -1.17
N PRO A 144 -10.14 -0.78 -0.77
CA PRO A 144 -11.14 -0.30 -1.70
C PRO A 144 -10.56 0.70 -2.71
N ARG A 145 -10.88 0.53 -3.99
CA ARG A 145 -10.46 1.45 -5.08
C ARG A 145 -10.75 2.91 -4.76
N ALA A 146 -11.91 3.18 -4.15
CA ALA A 146 -12.36 4.53 -3.83
C ALA A 146 -11.43 5.28 -2.86
N TYR A 147 -10.55 4.57 -2.13
CA TYR A 147 -9.64 5.17 -1.15
C TYR A 147 -8.38 5.74 -1.80
N PHE A 148 -8.00 5.26 -2.98
CA PHE A 148 -6.83 5.76 -3.70
C PHE A 148 -7.13 7.13 -4.32
N PRO A 149 -6.21 8.10 -4.22
CA PRO A 149 -6.37 9.37 -4.94
C PRO A 149 -6.31 9.15 -6.46
N PRO A 150 -6.82 10.09 -7.26
CA PRO A 150 -6.66 10.03 -8.70
C PRO A 150 -5.19 10.12 -9.08
N GLY A 151 -4.76 9.34 -10.08
CA GLY A 151 -3.41 9.39 -10.63
C GLY A 151 -2.28 9.05 -9.64
N VAL A 152 -2.39 7.95 -8.89
CA VAL A 152 -1.26 7.45 -8.06
C VAL A 152 -0.06 7.16 -8.95
N THR A 153 1.05 7.85 -8.69
CA THR A 153 2.31 7.76 -9.44
C THR A 153 3.48 7.35 -8.57
N LYS A 154 3.37 7.46 -7.25
CA LYS A 154 4.46 7.26 -6.30
C LYS A 154 4.06 6.34 -5.15
N PHE A 155 5.05 5.66 -4.61
CA PHE A 155 4.90 4.70 -3.52
C PHE A 155 6.09 4.75 -2.57
N ASN A 156 5.80 4.53 -1.29
CA ASN A 156 6.80 4.10 -0.31
C ASN A 156 6.12 3.18 0.71
N ALA A 157 6.91 2.42 1.44
CA ALA A 157 6.44 1.56 2.50
C ALA A 157 7.42 1.54 3.66
N TYR A 158 6.91 1.33 4.85
CA TYR A 158 7.66 1.43 6.08
C TYR A 158 7.32 0.30 7.02
N ALA A 159 8.22 0.02 7.95
CA ALA A 159 7.95 -0.85 9.07
C ALA A 159 8.47 -0.20 10.34
N ILE A 160 7.71 -0.32 11.42
CA ILE A 160 8.10 0.19 12.73
C ILE A 160 7.96 -0.93 13.75
N HIS A 161 8.98 -1.09 14.59
CA HIS A 161 9.00 -2.06 15.69
C HIS A 161 9.98 -1.61 16.77
N GLY A 162 10.07 -2.38 17.86
CA GLY A 162 10.85 -2.01 19.03
C GLY A 162 10.22 -0.85 19.82
N ALA A 163 10.81 -0.51 20.97
CA ALA A 163 10.29 0.52 21.86
C ALA A 163 11.42 1.30 22.55
N GLY A 164 11.13 2.55 22.95
CA GLY A 164 12.09 3.42 23.63
C GLY A 164 13.39 3.58 22.82
N ALA A 165 14.53 3.35 23.45
CA ALA A 165 15.85 3.44 22.79
C ALA A 165 16.07 2.38 21.69
N ASN A 166 15.28 1.31 21.69
CA ASN A 166 15.34 0.24 20.68
C ASN A 166 14.25 0.40 19.61
N ARG A 167 13.60 1.56 19.50
CA ARG A 167 12.63 1.83 18.43
C ARG A 167 13.34 1.86 17.08
N VAL A 168 12.86 1.05 16.14
CA VAL A 168 13.42 0.92 14.80
C VAL A 168 12.38 1.41 13.79
N TYR A 169 12.87 2.18 12.83
CA TYR A 169 12.11 2.69 11.70
C TYR A 169 12.78 2.21 10.42
N GLU A 170 12.01 1.58 9.55
CA GLU A 170 12.48 1.00 8.30
C GLU A 170 11.69 1.58 7.13
N SER A 171 12.30 1.55 5.95
CA SER A 171 11.73 2.11 4.73
C SER A 171 12.13 1.31 3.51
N LEU A 172 11.23 1.18 2.55
CA LEU A 172 11.51 0.66 1.22
C LEU A 172 12.41 1.63 0.45
N TYR A 173 12.07 2.92 0.47
CA TYR A 173 12.88 4.00 -0.09
C TYR A 173 13.31 4.95 1.04
N PRO A 174 14.57 4.89 1.48
CA PRO A 174 15.04 5.64 2.63
C PRO A 174 15.17 7.13 2.35
N ALA A 175 14.92 7.91 3.39
CA ALA A 175 15.15 9.33 3.37
C ALA A 175 16.65 9.63 3.46
N SER A 176 17.05 10.80 2.93
CA SER A 176 18.41 11.31 3.03
C SER A 176 18.40 12.76 3.52
N ASN A 177 19.51 13.22 4.11
CA ASN A 177 19.69 14.61 4.54
C ASN A 177 18.64 15.12 5.56
N ILE A 178 18.17 14.23 6.45
CA ILE A 178 17.22 14.56 7.52
C ILE A 178 17.70 13.96 8.86
N SER A 179 17.34 14.60 9.98
CA SER A 179 17.89 14.29 11.31
C SER A 179 17.07 13.28 12.12
N GLN A 180 15.85 12.98 11.69
CA GLN A 180 14.91 12.08 12.39
C GLN A 180 13.96 11.41 11.39
N PRO A 181 13.39 10.24 11.71
CA PRO A 181 12.39 9.60 10.87
C PRO A 181 11.21 10.54 10.58
N ASP A 182 10.86 10.67 9.31
CA ASP A 182 9.67 11.39 8.85
C ASP A 182 9.15 10.74 7.57
N PHE A 183 8.13 9.88 7.71
CA PHE A 183 7.59 9.08 6.61
C PHE A 183 6.73 9.88 5.63
N HIS A 184 6.42 11.14 5.97
CA HIS A 184 5.69 12.05 5.09
C HIS A 184 6.62 12.93 4.23
N ARG A 185 7.91 12.60 4.13
CA ARG A 185 8.82 13.26 3.19
C ARG A 185 8.59 12.73 1.77
N LEU A 186 7.56 13.29 1.13
CA LEU A 186 7.00 12.84 -0.15
C LEU A 186 8.03 12.84 -1.29
N GLU A 187 9.09 13.65 -1.19
CA GLU A 187 10.17 13.71 -2.16
C GLU A 187 11.01 12.42 -2.25
N PHE A 188 10.96 11.55 -1.24
CA PHE A 188 11.68 10.26 -1.23
C PHE A 188 10.84 9.09 -1.76
N PHE A 189 9.59 9.35 -2.17
CA PHE A 189 8.74 8.30 -2.70
C PHE A 189 9.14 8.03 -4.15
N HIS A 190 9.21 6.76 -4.53
CA HIS A 190 9.61 6.38 -5.89
C HIS A 190 8.40 6.05 -6.74
N HIS A 191 8.61 6.09 -8.06
CA HIS A 191 7.58 5.77 -9.04
C HIS A 191 6.99 4.37 -8.83
N ILE A 192 5.66 4.27 -8.94
CA ILE A 192 4.92 3.02 -9.04
C ILE A 192 4.01 3.06 -10.26
N ASP A 193 3.91 1.96 -10.98
CA ASP A 193 2.83 1.75 -11.94
C ASP A 193 1.68 1.03 -11.25
N ILE A 194 0.75 1.82 -10.69
CA ILE A 194 -0.37 1.29 -9.92
C ILE A 194 -1.32 0.42 -10.77
N THR A 195 -1.29 0.54 -12.10
CA THR A 195 -2.14 -0.26 -13.00
C THR A 195 -1.78 -1.75 -12.97
N GLN A 196 -0.58 -2.09 -12.48
CA GLN A 196 -0.20 -3.48 -12.24
C GLN A 196 -0.96 -4.06 -11.03
N ALA A 197 -1.25 -3.27 -10.01
CA ALA A 197 -1.90 -3.73 -8.78
C ALA A 197 -3.41 -3.39 -8.69
N LEU A 198 -3.95 -2.59 -9.62
CA LEU A 198 -5.37 -2.26 -9.71
C LEU A 198 -5.88 -2.47 -11.15
N ASN A 199 -6.73 -3.49 -11.34
CA ASN A 199 -7.39 -3.75 -12.62
C ASN A 199 -8.20 -2.54 -13.10
N HIS A 200 -8.17 -2.20 -14.39
CA HIS A 200 -8.97 -1.10 -14.94
C HIS A 200 -8.81 0.23 -14.18
N TYR A 201 -7.65 0.48 -13.56
CA TYR A 201 -7.38 1.76 -12.92
C TYR A 201 -7.38 2.88 -13.96
N ASN A 202 -8.26 3.85 -13.77
CA ASN A 202 -8.30 5.07 -14.57
C ASN A 202 -7.71 6.21 -13.74
N PRO A 203 -6.55 6.77 -14.10
CA PRO A 203 -5.92 7.85 -13.33
C PRO A 203 -6.74 9.15 -13.32
N HIS A 204 -7.74 9.29 -14.20
CA HIS A 204 -8.66 10.43 -14.26
C HIS A 204 -9.96 10.19 -13.50
N GLU A 205 -10.21 8.98 -13.00
CA GLU A 205 -11.38 8.69 -12.19
C GLU A 205 -11.18 9.23 -10.77
N VAL A 206 -12.16 9.98 -10.29
CA VAL A 206 -12.17 10.57 -8.96
C VAL A 206 -13.34 9.96 -8.20
N SER A 207 -13.06 9.32 -7.06
CA SER A 207 -14.12 8.77 -6.22
C SER A 207 -14.88 9.88 -5.48
N ASP A 208 -16.10 9.58 -5.03
CA ASP A 208 -16.87 10.51 -4.17
C ASP A 208 -16.12 10.94 -2.91
N LEU A 209 -15.17 10.12 -2.43
CA LEU A 209 -14.33 10.44 -1.28
C LEU A 209 -13.28 11.51 -1.61
N TRP A 210 -12.72 11.50 -2.83
CA TRP A 210 -11.72 12.45 -3.28
C TRP A 210 -12.32 13.69 -3.97
N LEU A 211 -13.56 13.60 -4.46
CA LEU A 211 -14.25 14.68 -5.18
C LEU A 211 -14.21 16.05 -4.47
N PRO A 212 -14.39 16.16 -3.13
CA PRO A 212 -14.32 17.45 -2.43
C PRO A 212 -12.91 18.09 -2.41
N PHE A 213 -11.88 17.32 -2.74
CA PHE A 213 -10.47 17.74 -2.71
C PHE A 213 -9.88 17.94 -4.10
N GLU A 214 -10.65 17.64 -5.14
CA GLU A 214 -10.33 18.05 -6.50
C GLU A 214 -10.74 19.51 -6.69
N THR A 215 -9.78 20.36 -7.04
CA THR A 215 -10.12 21.69 -7.56
C THR A 215 -10.95 21.51 -8.81
N ILE A 216 -12.21 21.94 -8.77
CA ILE A 216 -13.00 22.17 -9.98
C ILE A 216 -12.24 23.27 -10.74
N VAL A 217 -11.48 22.86 -11.76
CA VAL A 217 -11.01 23.82 -12.76
C VAL A 217 -12.25 24.18 -13.55
N GLY A 218 -12.86 25.31 -13.19
CA GLY A 218 -13.88 25.96 -13.99
C GLY A 218 -13.29 26.49 -15.29
#